data_AF-A0A257LEN9-F1
#
_entry.id   AF-A0A257LEN9-F1
#
_cell.length_a   1.000
_cell.length_b   1.000
_cell.length_c   1.000
_cell.angle_alpha   90.00
_cell.angle_beta   90.00
_cell.angle_gamma   90.00
#
_symmetry.space_group_name_H-M   'P 1'
#
loop_
_entity.id
_entity.type
_entity.pdbx_description
1 polymer ?
#
loop_
_entity_poly.entity_id
_entity_poly.type
_entity_poly.pdbx_seq_one_letter_code
_entity_poly.pdbx_strand_id
1 'polypeptide(L)'
;MRAALRAPAAIWALVLTLLLALGQALPATHFLAAPARYLPLHTLLEFVAMAVSAMVFALAWNLRSQPGSNHRLLLGCGFLAVCLIDLLHTLSFAGMPDLVTPSGPEKAINFWLAGRCVAAAVLLAVALLPARRWSGWAAGAALVLALLLAAGTG
;
A
#
# COMPACT_ATOMS: atom_id res chain seq x y z
N MET A 1 13.54 21.79 -16.58
CA MET A 1 13.27 20.78 -15.51
C MET A 1 13.51 19.38 -16.05
N ARG A 2 14.74 19.09 -16.49
CA ARG A 2 15.14 17.84 -17.14
C ARG A 2 16.60 17.60 -16.79
N ALA A 3 16.87 16.72 -15.84
CA ALA A 3 18.20 16.14 -15.66
C ALA A 3 18.05 14.91 -14.78
N ALA A 4 18.04 13.75 -15.45
CA ALA A 4 18.14 12.43 -14.85
C ALA A 4 17.12 12.10 -13.75
N LEU A 5 16.14 11.26 -14.08
CA LEU A 5 15.85 10.15 -13.16
C LEU A 5 17.23 9.58 -12.80
N ARG A 6 17.66 9.77 -11.55
CA ARG A 6 19.00 9.38 -11.09
C ARG A 6 19.21 7.95 -11.58
N ALA A 7 20.16 7.71 -12.48
CA ALA A 7 20.38 6.41 -13.15
C ALA A 7 20.03 5.16 -12.32
N PRO A 8 20.37 5.05 -11.02
CA PRO A 8 19.92 3.95 -10.15
C PRO A 8 18.40 3.75 -10.09
N ALA A 9 17.57 4.79 -9.99
CA ALA A 9 16.12 4.66 -9.88
C ALA A 9 15.49 4.09 -11.17
N ALA A 10 16.02 4.50 -12.33
CA ALA A 10 15.58 3.97 -13.62
C ALA A 10 16.00 2.49 -13.78
N ILE A 11 17.19 2.13 -13.31
CA ILE A 11 17.66 0.73 -13.29
C ILE A 11 16.75 -0.11 -12.40
N TRP A 12 16.44 0.33 -11.18
CA TRP A 12 15.54 -0.40 -10.29
C TRP A 12 14.14 -0.55 -10.89
N ALA A 13 13.60 0.51 -11.49
CA ALA A 13 12.30 0.42 -12.16
C ALA A 13 12.32 -0.61 -13.30
N LEU A 14 13.37 -0.61 -14.13
CA LEU A 14 13.55 -1.59 -15.20
C LEU A 14 13.67 -3.01 -14.65
N VAL A 15 14.53 -3.23 -13.64
CA VAL A 15 14.74 -4.55 -13.01
C VAL A 15 13.43 -5.07 -12.43
N LEU A 16 12.68 -4.27 -11.68
CA LEU A 16 11.40 -4.67 -11.12
C LEU A 16 10.36 -4.98 -12.21
N THR A 17 10.35 -4.20 -13.30
CA THR A 17 9.46 -4.45 -14.45
C THR A 17 9.79 -5.75 -15.16
N LEU A 18 11.08 -6.04 -15.37
CA LEU A 18 11.53 -7.29 -15.99
C LEU A 18 11.24 -8.49 -15.09
N LEU A 19 11.46 -8.38 -13.78
CA LEU A 19 11.11 -9.41 -12.81
C LEU A 19 9.59 -9.70 -12.82
N LEU A 20 8.76 -8.66 -12.88
CA LEU A 20 7.31 -8.81 -12.99
C LEU A 20 6.91 -9.52 -14.30
N ALA A 21 7.50 -9.12 -15.42
CA ALA A 21 7.23 -9.75 -16.72
C ALA A 21 7.67 -11.22 -16.76
N LEU A 22 8.84 -11.53 -16.19
CA LEU A 22 9.35 -12.89 -16.09
C LEU A 22 8.46 -13.77 -15.20
N GLY A 23 7.90 -13.20 -14.12
CA GLY A 23 6.95 -13.89 -13.25
C GLY A 23 5.71 -14.41 -13.99
N GLN A 24 5.26 -13.71 -15.04
CA GLN A 24 4.12 -14.14 -15.88
C GLN A 24 4.43 -15.36 -16.75
N ALA A 25 5.71 -15.68 -16.97
CA ALA A 25 6.14 -16.84 -17.73
C ALA A 25 6.29 -18.11 -16.89
N LEU A 26 6.16 -18.00 -15.55
CA LEU A 26 6.23 -19.16 -14.66
C LEU A 26 4.96 -20.02 -14.76
N PRO A 27 5.06 -21.36 -14.78
CA PRO A 27 3.90 -22.23 -14.81
C PRO A 27 3.04 -22.05 -13.55
N ALA A 28 1.72 -22.05 -13.72
CA ALA A 28 0.78 -21.99 -12.61
C ALA A 28 0.99 -23.22 -11.70
N THR A 29 1.55 -23.02 -10.51
CA THR A 29 1.79 -24.11 -9.58
C THR A 29 0.47 -24.47 -8.87
N HIS A 30 0.18 -25.76 -8.77
CA HIS A 30 -1.05 -26.28 -8.13
C HIS A 30 -1.19 -25.87 -6.64
N PHE A 31 -0.12 -25.40 -6.00
CA PHE A 31 -0.14 -24.85 -4.64
C PHE A 31 -1.08 -23.64 -4.51
N LEU A 32 -1.24 -22.86 -5.58
CA LEU A 32 -2.10 -21.68 -5.63
C LEU A 32 -3.55 -22.00 -6.02
N ALA A 33 -3.85 -23.26 -6.39
CA ALA A 33 -5.16 -23.64 -6.92
C ALA A 33 -6.23 -23.83 -5.84
N ALA A 34 -5.83 -24.00 -4.57
CA ALA A 34 -6.75 -24.22 -3.45
C ALA A 34 -6.56 -23.12 -2.38
N PRO A 35 -7.53 -22.23 -2.17
CA PRO A 35 -7.44 -21.14 -1.19
C PRO A 35 -7.05 -21.62 0.22
N ALA A 36 -7.58 -22.77 0.66
CA ALA A 36 -7.30 -23.33 1.98
C ALA A 36 -5.82 -23.68 2.23
N ARG A 37 -5.07 -24.09 1.19
CA ARG A 37 -3.63 -24.42 1.32
C ARG A 37 -2.74 -23.18 1.26
N TYR A 38 -3.19 -22.16 0.55
CA TYR A 38 -2.47 -20.90 0.38
C TYR A 38 -2.78 -19.88 1.49
N LEU A 39 -3.93 -20.02 2.18
CA LEU A 39 -4.41 -19.07 3.19
C LEU A 39 -3.36 -18.73 4.28
N PRO A 40 -2.64 -19.67 4.91
CA PRO A 40 -1.63 -19.31 5.92
C PRO A 40 -0.47 -18.50 5.33
N LEU A 41 -0.03 -18.85 4.12
CA LEU A 41 1.03 -18.13 3.43
C LEU A 41 0.57 -16.73 2.99
N HIS A 42 -0.64 -16.62 2.43
CA HIS A 42 -1.29 -15.35 2.10
C HIS A 42 -1.33 -14.43 3.31
N THR A 43 -1.92 -14.90 4.41
CA THR A 43 -2.05 -14.12 5.65
C THR A 43 -0.69 -13.70 6.20
N LEU A 44 0.33 -14.56 6.16
CA LEU A 44 1.69 -14.21 6.57
C LEU A 44 2.28 -13.07 5.70
N LEU A 45 2.13 -13.17 4.38
CA LEU A 45 2.61 -12.15 3.44
C LEU A 45 1.90 -10.81 3.66
N GLU A 46 0.59 -10.83 3.90
CA GLU A 46 -0.18 -9.63 4.23
C GLU A 46 0.26 -9.03 5.57
N PHE A 47 0.53 -9.85 6.59
CA PHE A 47 1.07 -9.35 7.87
C PHE A 47 2.43 -8.65 7.70
N VAL A 48 3.33 -9.21 6.88
CA VAL A 48 4.61 -8.56 6.57
C VAL A 48 4.37 -7.23 5.84
N ALA A 49 3.48 -7.21 4.85
CA ALA A 49 3.15 -5.98 4.12
C ALA A 49 2.56 -4.89 5.03
N MET A 50 1.60 -5.26 5.88
CA MET A 50 1.01 -4.37 6.89
C MET A 50 2.05 -3.86 7.88
N ALA A 51 2.96 -4.71 8.36
CA ALA A 51 4.03 -4.30 9.25
C ALA A 51 4.94 -3.25 8.61
N VAL A 52 5.33 -3.43 7.34
CA VAL A 52 6.12 -2.44 6.59
C VAL A 52 5.34 -1.14 6.43
N SER A 53 4.07 -1.19 6.05
CA SER A 53 3.22 0.00 5.92
C SER A 53 3.06 0.76 7.24
N ALA A 54 2.88 0.03 8.35
CA ALA A 54 2.84 0.61 9.69
C ALA A 54 4.18 1.23 10.11
N MET A 55 5.31 0.60 9.76
CA MET A 55 6.64 1.17 10.00
C MET A 55 6.86 2.48 9.21
N VAL A 56 6.42 2.54 7.95
CA VAL A 56 6.46 3.76 7.14
C VAL A 56 5.64 4.87 7.80
N PHE A 57 4.40 4.56 8.24
CA PHE A 57 3.59 5.50 9.00
C PHE A 57 4.28 5.97 10.28
N ALA A 58 4.74 5.03 11.12
CA ALA A 58 5.36 5.35 12.40
C ALA A 58 6.60 6.24 12.22
N LEU A 59 7.48 5.90 11.29
CA LEU A 59 8.69 6.67 11.00
C LEU A 59 8.32 8.08 10.51
N ALA A 60 7.44 8.18 9.52
CA ALA A 60 7.08 9.45 8.93
C ALA A 60 6.30 10.35 9.89
N TRP A 61 5.44 9.76 10.73
CA TRP A 61 4.72 10.45 11.79
C TRP A 61 5.68 10.99 12.85
N ASN A 62 6.65 10.20 13.32
CA ASN A 62 7.63 10.67 14.30
C ASN A 62 8.51 11.81 13.77
N LEU A 63 8.82 11.80 12.46
CA LEU A 63 9.64 12.83 11.82
C LEU A 63 8.84 14.02 11.26
N ARG A 64 7.53 14.09 11.51
CA ARG A 64 6.61 15.08 10.90
C ARG A 64 6.96 16.54 11.21
N SER A 65 7.60 16.82 12.35
CA SER A 65 7.93 18.19 12.78
C SER A 65 9.21 18.75 12.14
N GLN A 66 9.95 17.94 11.38
CA GLN A 66 11.16 18.39 10.70
C GLN A 66 10.88 19.20 9.41
N PRO A 67 11.81 20.07 8.95
CA PRO A 67 11.69 20.79 7.67
C PRO A 67 11.39 19.87 6.48
N GLY A 68 10.49 20.27 5.57
CA GLY A 68 10.06 19.42 4.43
C GLY A 68 9.05 18.33 4.83
N SER A 69 8.12 18.66 5.72
CA SER A 69 7.20 17.70 6.35
C SER A 69 6.13 17.11 5.43
N ASN A 70 5.80 17.76 4.31
CA ASN A 70 4.68 17.31 3.45
C ASN A 70 4.88 15.91 2.87
N HIS A 71 6.07 15.58 2.34
CA HIS A 71 6.35 14.25 1.79
C HIS A 71 6.25 13.17 2.87
N ARG A 72 6.73 13.45 4.08
CA ARG A 72 6.59 12.53 5.22
C ARG A 72 5.13 12.35 5.60
N LEU A 73 4.36 13.44 5.70
CA LEU A 73 2.94 13.34 6.05
C LEU A 73 2.14 12.57 4.99
N LEU A 74 2.43 12.81 3.70
CA LEU A 74 1.81 12.07 2.58
C LEU A 74 2.18 10.58 2.63
N LEU A 75 3.47 10.24 2.74
CA LEU A 75 3.91 8.85 2.86
C LEU A 75 3.31 8.19 4.10
N GLY A 76 3.39 8.85 5.25
CA GLY A 76 2.93 8.28 6.51
C GLY A 76 1.44 8.00 6.49
N CYS A 77 0.62 9.04 6.30
CA CYS A 77 -0.84 8.90 6.32
C CYS A 77 -1.33 8.02 5.16
N GLY A 78 -0.68 8.14 3.99
CA GLY A 78 -0.98 7.29 2.84
C GLY A 78 -0.73 5.82 3.12
N PHE A 79 0.42 5.45 3.69
CA PHE A 79 0.71 4.05 4.05
C PHE A 79 -0.08 3.56 5.26
N LEU A 80 -0.57 4.45 6.13
CA LEU A 80 -1.58 4.07 7.12
C LEU A 80 -2.90 3.66 6.43
N ALA A 81 -3.38 4.42 5.45
CA ALA A 81 -4.57 4.03 4.68
C ALA A 81 -4.36 2.68 3.97
N VAL A 82 -3.19 2.49 3.33
CA VAL A 82 -2.81 1.21 2.71
C VAL A 82 -2.84 0.08 3.73
N CYS A 83 -2.24 0.25 4.92
CA CYS A 83 -2.25 -0.76 5.98
C CYS A 83 -3.67 -1.15 6.41
N LEU A 84 -4.58 -0.19 6.53
CA LEU A 84 -5.97 -0.45 6.89
C LEU A 84 -6.75 -1.16 5.78
N ILE A 85 -6.49 -0.78 4.51
CA ILE A 85 -7.11 -1.44 3.35
C ILE A 85 -6.56 -2.86 3.18
N ASP A 86 -5.25 -3.08 3.40
CA ASP A 86 -4.63 -4.41 3.37
C ASP A 86 -5.18 -5.32 4.49
N LEU A 87 -5.53 -4.75 5.65
CA LEU A 87 -6.27 -5.48 6.69
C LEU A 87 -7.67 -5.91 6.19
N LEU A 88 -8.43 -5.00 5.57
CA LEU A 88 -9.74 -5.32 4.99
C LEU A 88 -9.64 -6.36 3.87
N HIS A 89 -8.60 -6.28 3.03
CA HIS A 89 -8.27 -7.27 2.02
C HIS A 89 -8.04 -8.66 2.65
N THR A 90 -7.15 -8.73 3.64
CA THR A 90 -6.81 -9.97 4.34
C THR A 90 -8.05 -10.63 4.94
N LEU A 91 -8.88 -9.85 5.63
CA LEU A 91 -10.10 -10.34 6.26
C LEU A 91 -11.21 -10.71 5.28
N SER A 92 -11.12 -10.22 4.04
CA SER A 92 -12.08 -10.54 2.97
C SER A 92 -11.67 -11.74 2.11
N PHE A 93 -10.48 -12.31 2.36
CA PHE A 93 -9.94 -13.42 1.57
C PHE A 93 -10.76 -14.71 1.75
N ALA A 94 -10.82 -15.52 0.69
CA ALA A 94 -11.55 -16.79 0.71
C ALA A 94 -10.99 -17.74 1.78
N GLY A 95 -11.83 -18.12 2.75
CA GLY A 95 -11.45 -18.94 3.90
C GLY A 95 -11.38 -18.19 5.23
N MET A 96 -11.53 -16.86 5.22
CA MET A 96 -11.74 -16.05 6.41
C MET A 96 -13.23 -16.00 6.80
N PRO A 97 -13.57 -15.80 8.08
CA PRO A 97 -14.95 -15.58 8.52
C PRO A 97 -15.59 -14.37 7.80
N ASP A 98 -16.92 -14.39 7.71
CA ASP A 98 -17.68 -13.26 7.20
C ASP A 98 -17.59 -12.07 8.16
N LEU A 99 -17.49 -10.86 7.60
CA LEU A 99 -17.56 -9.60 8.35
C LEU A 99 -18.90 -8.90 8.08
N VAL A 100 -18.87 -7.71 7.46
CA VAL A 100 -20.08 -6.97 7.05
C VAL A 100 -20.82 -7.68 5.91
N THR A 101 -20.05 -8.26 4.98
CA THR A 101 -20.52 -9.02 3.82
C THR A 101 -19.71 -10.31 3.70
N PRO A 102 -20.21 -11.34 2.98
CA PRO A 102 -19.49 -12.60 2.82
C PRO A 102 -18.07 -12.42 2.28
N SER A 103 -17.13 -13.21 2.81
CA SER A 103 -15.75 -13.23 2.34
C SER A 103 -15.64 -13.99 1.02
N GLY A 104 -14.74 -13.56 0.13
CA GLY A 104 -14.61 -14.17 -1.19
C GLY A 104 -13.62 -13.47 -2.12
N PRO A 105 -13.29 -14.09 -3.26
CA PRO A 105 -12.24 -13.61 -4.17
C PRO A 105 -12.49 -12.19 -4.69
N GLU A 106 -13.74 -11.89 -5.08
CA GLU A 106 -14.13 -10.57 -5.62
C GLU A 106 -14.00 -9.46 -4.57
N LYS A 107 -14.42 -9.73 -3.34
CA LYS A 107 -14.29 -8.76 -2.24
C LYS A 107 -12.81 -8.51 -1.92
N ALA A 108 -12.03 -9.58 -1.82
CA ALA A 108 -10.60 -9.49 -1.57
C ALA A 108 -9.87 -8.71 -2.68
N ILE A 109 -10.12 -9.00 -3.96
CA ILE A 109 -9.42 -8.31 -5.07
C ILE A 109 -9.79 -6.82 -5.15
N ASN A 110 -11.02 -6.45 -4.83
CA ASN A 110 -11.43 -5.05 -4.78
C ASN A 110 -10.67 -4.26 -3.72
N PHE A 111 -10.53 -4.80 -2.50
CA PHE A 111 -9.70 -4.17 -1.46
C PHE A 111 -8.22 -4.12 -1.85
N TRP A 112 -7.68 -5.21 -2.40
CA TRP A 112 -6.30 -5.25 -2.87
C TRP A 112 -6.04 -4.14 -3.89
N LEU A 113 -6.90 -4.02 -4.91
CA LEU A 113 -6.77 -3.00 -5.94
C LEU A 113 -6.89 -1.59 -5.34
N ALA A 114 -7.84 -1.36 -4.44
CA ALA A 114 -7.99 -0.09 -3.73
C ALA A 114 -6.70 0.29 -2.97
N GLY A 115 -6.11 -0.64 -2.22
CA GLY A 115 -4.86 -0.43 -1.48
C GLY A 115 -3.70 -0.07 -2.40
N ARG A 116 -3.55 -0.77 -3.54
CA ARG A 116 -2.51 -0.49 -4.53
C ARG A 116 -2.72 0.83 -5.25
N CYS A 117 -3.95 1.20 -5.56
CA CYS A 117 -4.29 2.51 -6.13
C CYS A 117 -3.94 3.65 -5.15
N VAL A 118 -4.24 3.50 -3.86
CA VAL A 118 -3.86 4.47 -2.83
C VAL A 118 -2.33 4.57 -2.72
N ALA A 119 -1.62 3.45 -2.67
CA ALA A 119 -0.16 3.43 -2.62
C ALA A 119 0.46 4.14 -3.84
N ALA A 120 -0.02 3.83 -5.04
CA ALA A 120 0.44 4.45 -6.28
C ALA A 120 0.16 5.96 -6.30
N ALA A 121 -1.04 6.38 -5.89
CA ALA A 121 -1.41 7.79 -5.81
C ALA A 121 -0.53 8.57 -4.81
N VAL A 122 -0.24 7.99 -3.64
CA VAL A 122 0.63 8.58 -2.61
C VAL A 122 2.05 8.73 -3.13
N LEU A 123 2.62 7.69 -3.72
CA LEU A 123 3.97 7.72 -4.28
C LEU A 123 4.08 8.72 -5.44
N LEU A 124 3.07 8.77 -6.31
CA LEU A 124 2.99 9.74 -7.40
C LEU A 124 2.90 11.18 -6.87
N ALA A 125 2.06 11.42 -5.86
CA ALA A 125 1.95 12.73 -5.22
C ALA A 125 3.28 13.17 -4.61
N VAL A 126 3.99 12.27 -3.93
CA VAL A 126 5.33 12.56 -3.35
C VAL A 126 6.35 12.87 -4.45
N ALA A 127 6.32 12.14 -5.57
CA ALA A 127 7.23 12.36 -6.69
C ALA A 127 7.00 13.68 -7.43
N LEU A 128 5.74 14.11 -7.56
CA LEU A 128 5.37 15.31 -8.32
C LEU A 128 5.32 16.59 -7.48
N LEU A 129 4.98 16.50 -6.19
CA LEU A 129 4.83 17.69 -5.35
C LEU A 129 6.19 18.17 -4.84
N PRO A 130 6.44 19.50 -4.84
CA PRO A 130 7.65 20.05 -4.25
C PRO A 130 7.64 19.86 -2.72
N ALA A 131 8.82 19.65 -2.13
CA ALA A 131 8.96 19.59 -0.68
C ALA A 131 8.57 20.94 -0.07
N ARG A 132 7.60 20.92 0.84
CA ARG A 132 7.09 22.10 1.55
C ARG A 132 6.88 21.77 3.02
N ARG A 133 6.93 22.79 3.88
CA ARG A 133 6.50 22.66 5.27
C ARG A 133 4.97 22.71 5.32
N TRP A 134 4.34 21.64 5.75
CA TRP A 134 2.93 21.61 6.10
C TRP A 134 2.76 21.91 7.58
N SER A 135 1.66 22.58 7.89
CA SER A 135 1.22 22.92 9.25
C SER A 135 0.68 21.68 9.99
N GLY A 136 0.50 21.80 11.31
CA GLY A 136 -0.14 20.74 12.11
C GLY A 136 -1.58 20.42 11.68
N TRP A 137 -2.34 21.40 11.20
CA TRP A 137 -3.70 21.18 10.69
C TRP A 137 -3.70 20.29 9.43
N ALA A 138 -2.72 20.47 8.54
CA ALA A 138 -2.60 19.68 7.33
C ALA A 138 -2.22 18.23 7.65
N ALA A 139 -1.46 17.99 8.72
CA ALA A 139 -1.22 16.64 9.25
C ALA A 139 -2.50 15.99 9.76
N GLY A 140 -3.33 16.73 10.52
CA GLY A 140 -4.63 16.24 10.98
C GLY A 140 -5.58 15.92 9.82
N ALA A 141 -5.68 16.81 8.83
CA ALA A 141 -6.50 16.59 7.64
C ALA A 141 -6.04 15.38 6.81
N ALA A 142 -4.73 15.19 6.65
CA ALA A 142 -4.17 14.02 5.95
C ALA A 142 -4.48 12.71 6.68
N LEU A 143 -4.44 12.70 8.01
CA LEU A 143 -4.81 11.54 8.82
C LEU A 143 -6.30 11.22 8.68
N VAL A 144 -7.17 12.24 8.79
CA VAL A 144 -8.62 12.06 8.60
C VAL A 144 -8.93 11.53 7.20
N LEU A 145 -8.30 12.10 6.17
CA LEU A 145 -8.45 11.61 4.80
C LEU A 145 -7.99 10.16 4.67
N ALA A 146 -6.87 9.76 5.27
CA ALA A 146 -6.41 8.37 5.26
C ALA A 146 -7.43 7.41 5.88
N LEU A 147 -8.04 7.79 7.00
CA LEU A 147 -9.09 7.00 7.65
C LEU A 147 -10.36 6.93 6.80
N LEU A 148 -10.76 8.05 6.16
CA LEU A 148 -11.91 8.10 5.27
C LEU A 148 -11.71 7.25 4.01
N LEU A 149 -10.51 7.25 3.44
CA LEU A 149 -10.16 6.41 2.30
C LEU A 149 -10.26 4.92 2.67
N ALA A 150 -9.79 4.54 3.85
CA ALA A 150 -9.92 3.16 4.34
C ALA A 150 -11.38 2.78 4.65
N ALA A 151 -12.17 3.72 5.17
CA ALA A 151 -13.58 3.48 5.50
C ALA A 151 -14.50 3.45 4.27
N GLY A 152 -14.20 4.24 3.22
CA GLY A 152 -15.01 4.35 2.01
C GLY A 152 -14.81 3.22 1.00
N THR A 153 -13.90 2.28 1.25
CA THR A 153 -13.64 1.12 0.37
C THR A 153 -14.50 -0.11 0.68
N GLY A 154 -15.34 -0.07 1.72
CA GLY A 154 -16.10 -1.22 2.24
C GLY A 154 -17.61 -1.13 2.05
#